data_AF-A0A7K2PK42-F1
#
_entry.id   AF-A0A7K2PK42-F1
#
_cell.length_a   1.000
_cell.length_b   1.000
_cell.length_c   1.000
_cell.angle_alpha   90.00
_cell.angle_beta   90.00
_cell.angle_gamma   90.00
#
_symmetry.space_group_name_H-M   'P 1'
#
loop_
_entity.id
_entity.type
_entity.pdbx_description
1 polymer ?
#
loop_
_entity_poly.entity_id
_entity_poly.type
_entity_poly.pdbx_seq_one_letter_code
_entity_poly.pdbx_strand_id
1 'polypeptide(L)'
;MGRNTRKRRSSMATKAIAASAALALGGGGLIWANFYASAHESNNNGWSQNQTKAAAAQVATISCPDVGQKLTNVPQNARQGVATELANLDKQITEAYARLASTRQAQAGDSGFVQNAIVGPLKEKRAATIDRIRIDIQRVGGQFNTSLSQLAACTTQAAAPQTNAGGGQQNGGQQQNGGQQQNGGQQQNGGQQNNGGQQNGGQQNGGQQQGNGGQGGNGPVAADFVDITKVQGNAQLGVGANGLPANGNSGSRGSFTTKCGTNANKNHNTDNVIVAPGVANGAHHLHDYVGNQSNDAFASDQELAAAQSTCQNQGDKSSYFWPVLRLQNGTQDFDQNKDGGGKEGNVGKILQASQAQIKFVGNKKGNVVAMPTALRIITGDAKAFVNGNANANVNWSCTGFENKVQLHDKYPICPQGSQVVRTTNFQSCWDGQNIDSANHRTHVAFAAADGSCANGFKAIPQLQVRLVYNVPAPKLQNGTVVNPYAVDTFPENLHKPITDHNDFINFFSQNTMNKMVNCINTGKNCQ
;
A
#
# COMPACT_ATOMS: atom_id res chain seq x y z
N MET A 1 -41.64 60.55 -13.16
CA MET A 1 -41.26 61.14 -11.85
C MET A 1 -41.15 59.97 -10.86
N GLY A 2 -39.94 59.44 -10.60
CA GLY A 2 -39.19 59.66 -9.34
C GLY A 2 -39.73 58.78 -8.20
N ARG A 3 -39.01 58.00 -7.41
CA ARG A 3 -37.58 57.78 -7.16
C ARG A 3 -37.43 56.41 -6.44
N ASN A 4 -36.27 55.79 -6.65
CA ASN A 4 -35.65 54.78 -5.76
C ASN A 4 -35.58 55.25 -4.29
N THR A 5 -35.50 54.32 -3.33
CA THR A 5 -34.33 54.24 -2.41
C THR A 5 -34.34 52.99 -1.51
N ARG A 6 -33.16 52.35 -1.46
CA ARG A 6 -32.75 51.27 -0.55
C ARG A 6 -32.43 51.80 0.85
N LYS A 7 -32.47 50.87 1.83
CA LYS A 7 -31.42 50.53 2.84
C LYS A 7 -31.99 50.45 4.28
N ARG A 8 -31.68 49.35 4.98
CA ARG A 8 -30.73 49.36 6.13
C ARG A 8 -30.44 47.93 6.63
N ARG A 9 -29.15 47.62 6.78
CA ARG A 9 -28.58 46.56 7.63
C ARG A 9 -28.31 47.17 9.02
N SER A 10 -28.52 46.39 10.08
CA SER A 10 -28.06 46.64 11.46
C SER A 10 -27.76 45.27 12.09
N SER A 11 -26.49 44.87 12.16
CA SER A 11 -25.57 44.88 13.33
C SER A 11 -25.88 43.82 14.40
N MET A 12 -24.95 42.87 14.52
CA MET A 12 -24.79 41.92 15.62
C MET A 12 -24.40 42.64 16.91
N ALA A 13 -25.06 42.33 18.04
CA ALA A 13 -24.42 42.00 19.32
C ALA A 13 -25.44 41.87 20.47
N THR A 14 -25.29 40.78 21.22
CA THR A 14 -25.66 40.59 22.65
C THR A 14 -27.08 40.14 22.98
N LYS A 15 -27.24 38.85 23.30
CA LYS A 15 -27.45 38.40 24.70
C LYS A 15 -27.27 36.88 24.81
N ALA A 16 -26.52 36.50 25.83
CA ALA A 16 -26.08 35.16 26.18
C ALA A 16 -26.99 34.56 27.28
N ILE A 17 -26.62 33.35 27.71
CA ILE A 17 -27.12 32.51 28.82
C ILE A 17 -28.27 31.57 28.42
N ALA A 18 -28.31 30.28 28.76
CA ALA A 18 -27.36 29.22 29.07
C ALA A 18 -28.23 27.96 29.26
N ALA A 19 -27.82 26.81 28.73
CA ALA A 19 -28.19 25.50 29.29
C ALA A 19 -27.21 24.43 28.79
N SER A 20 -26.15 24.24 29.57
CA SER A 20 -25.23 23.11 29.49
C SER A 20 -25.92 21.86 30.04
N ALA A 21 -25.84 20.73 29.33
CA ALA A 21 -25.47 19.41 29.86
C ALA A 21 -25.87 18.26 28.90
N ALA A 22 -24.89 17.76 28.14
CA ALA A 22 -24.70 16.32 27.88
C ALA A 22 -23.25 16.12 27.42
N LEU A 23 -22.41 15.71 28.36
CA LEU A 23 -20.98 15.46 28.21
C LEU A 23 -20.69 14.10 27.56
N ALA A 24 -19.58 14.08 26.81
CA ALA A 24 -18.55 13.04 26.79
C ALA A 24 -18.83 11.68 26.10
N LEU A 25 -18.63 11.64 24.78
CA LEU A 25 -17.92 10.54 24.07
C LEU A 25 -17.18 11.09 22.81
N GLY A 26 -16.55 12.26 22.95
CA GLY A 26 -15.78 12.91 21.89
C GLY A 26 -14.42 13.31 22.43
N GLY A 27 -13.44 12.41 22.33
CA GLY A 27 -12.10 12.61 22.85
C GLY A 27 -11.12 11.62 22.21
N GLY A 28 -10.89 11.78 20.91
CA GLY A 28 -9.75 11.15 20.23
C GLY A 28 -8.46 11.81 20.73
N GLY A 29 -7.97 11.37 21.88
CA GLY A 29 -6.69 11.78 22.42
C GLY A 29 -5.55 11.22 21.54
N LEU A 30 -4.80 12.12 20.91
CA LEU A 30 -3.51 11.81 20.30
C LEU A 30 -2.55 11.38 21.41
N ILE A 31 -2.35 10.07 21.58
CA ILE A 31 -1.28 9.55 22.43
C ILE A 31 0.01 9.57 21.61
N TRP A 32 0.83 10.60 21.85
CA TRP A 32 2.27 10.52 21.64
C TRP A 32 2.82 9.49 22.62
N ALA A 33 2.93 8.24 22.20
CA ALA A 33 3.62 7.22 22.97
C ALA A 33 5.13 7.53 22.93
N ASN A 34 5.67 7.96 24.07
CA ASN A 34 7.11 7.96 24.31
C ASN A 34 7.56 6.50 24.44
N PHE A 35 8.16 5.95 23.39
CA PHE A 35 8.67 4.58 23.39
C PHE A 35 10.10 4.57 23.96
N TYR A 36 10.23 4.17 25.23
CA TYR A 36 11.51 3.76 25.80
C TYR A 36 11.64 2.24 25.70
N ALA A 37 12.59 1.78 24.88
CA ALA A 37 13.26 0.52 25.13
C ALA A 37 14.39 0.84 26.12
N SER A 38 14.23 0.46 27.39
CA SER A 38 15.32 0.51 28.37
C SER A 38 16.38 -0.51 27.95
N ALA A 39 17.40 -0.07 27.21
CA ALA A 39 18.67 -0.77 27.10
C ALA A 39 19.66 -0.07 28.04
N HIS A 40 19.63 -0.43 29.31
CA HIS A 40 20.75 -0.24 30.22
C HIS A 40 20.90 -1.54 31.02
N GLU A 41 22.00 -2.25 30.78
CA GLU A 41 22.59 -3.19 31.73
C GLU A 41 24.08 -2.83 31.75
N SER A 42 24.53 -2.26 32.86
CA SER A 42 25.94 -2.22 33.23
C SER A 42 26.25 -3.44 34.08
N ASN A 43 27.17 -4.28 33.59
CA ASN A 43 27.70 -5.48 34.22
C ASN A 43 28.07 -5.31 35.71
N ASN A 44 27.62 -6.22 36.57
CA ASN A 44 28.54 -6.91 37.51
C ASN A 44 27.95 -8.22 38.11
N ASN A 45 28.73 -9.29 37.95
CA ASN A 45 28.72 -10.65 38.51
C ASN A 45 27.73 -11.07 39.61
N GLY A 46 27.04 -12.20 39.39
CA GLY A 46 26.45 -13.05 40.44
C GLY A 46 25.55 -14.16 39.88
N TRP A 47 25.80 -15.40 40.29
CA TRP A 47 25.18 -16.64 39.80
C TRP A 47 23.64 -16.75 39.91
N SER A 48 23.06 -17.58 39.02
CA SER A 48 21.81 -18.37 39.14
C SER A 48 20.62 -17.96 38.24
N GLN A 49 20.27 -18.93 37.38
CA GLN A 49 19.12 -19.07 36.49
C GLN A 49 17.81 -18.36 36.91
N ASN A 50 17.40 -17.36 36.11
CA ASN A 50 16.01 -17.24 35.60
C ASN A 50 16.00 -16.24 34.44
N GLN A 51 16.40 -16.69 33.25
CA GLN A 51 16.25 -15.90 32.02
C GLN A 51 14.77 -15.86 31.63
N THR A 52 14.03 -14.91 32.20
CA THR A 52 12.80 -14.42 31.56
C THR A 52 13.23 -13.65 30.32
N LYS A 53 13.52 -14.37 29.23
CA LYS A 53 13.51 -13.82 27.88
C LYS A 53 12.13 -13.21 27.68
N ALA A 54 11.98 -11.93 27.98
CA ALA A 54 10.94 -11.12 27.38
C ALA A 54 11.22 -11.19 25.88
N ALA A 55 10.58 -12.14 25.20
CA ALA A 55 10.50 -12.18 23.76
C ALA A 55 10.16 -10.75 23.35
N ALA A 56 11.03 -10.12 22.56
CA ALA A 56 10.68 -8.92 21.84
C ALA A 56 9.31 -9.20 21.24
N ALA A 57 8.25 -8.55 21.76
CA ALA A 57 6.90 -8.79 21.32
C ALA A 57 6.93 -8.61 19.80
N GLN A 58 6.83 -9.72 19.07
CA GLN A 58 6.90 -9.69 17.61
C GLN A 58 5.76 -8.78 17.21
N VAL A 59 6.09 -7.61 16.65
CA VAL A 59 5.07 -6.65 16.22
C VAL A 59 4.14 -7.43 15.31
N ALA A 60 2.87 -7.56 15.69
CA ALA A 60 1.88 -8.24 14.89
C ALA A 60 1.16 -7.20 14.03
N THR A 61 0.83 -7.58 12.81
CA THR A 61 -0.12 -6.87 11.96
C THR A 61 -1.41 -7.66 11.82
N ILE A 62 -2.41 -7.06 11.18
CA ILE A 62 -3.68 -7.71 10.86
C ILE A 62 -3.64 -8.18 9.41
N SER A 63 -3.95 -9.46 9.20
CA SER A 63 -4.14 -10.06 7.87
C SER A 63 -5.59 -10.49 7.71
N CYS A 64 -6.19 -10.08 6.61
CA CYS A 64 -7.58 -10.29 6.29
C CYS A 64 -7.67 -10.70 4.81
N PRO A 65 -8.46 -11.73 4.45
CA PRO A 65 -8.64 -12.08 3.05
C PRO A 65 -9.22 -10.91 2.25
N ASP A 66 -8.61 -10.60 1.11
CA ASP A 66 -9.04 -9.52 0.22
C ASP A 66 -10.29 -9.93 -0.57
N VAL A 67 -11.42 -9.28 -0.25
CA VAL A 67 -12.72 -9.54 -0.90
C VAL A 67 -12.73 -9.00 -2.32
N GLY A 68 -12.12 -7.85 -2.57
CA GLY A 68 -12.08 -7.21 -3.89
C GLY A 68 -11.39 -8.09 -4.92
N GLN A 69 -10.28 -8.73 -4.55
CA GLN A 69 -9.58 -9.68 -5.42
C GLN A 69 -10.44 -10.88 -5.86
N LYS A 70 -11.41 -11.30 -5.03
CA LYS A 70 -12.30 -12.44 -5.31
C LYS A 70 -13.59 -12.05 -6.04
N LEU A 71 -13.93 -10.76 -6.10
CA LEU A 71 -15.10 -10.24 -6.81
C LEU A 71 -14.83 -10.07 -8.30
N THR A 72 -14.87 -11.17 -9.06
CA THR A 72 -14.61 -11.15 -10.51
C THR A 72 -15.82 -10.76 -11.36
N ASN A 73 -17.02 -10.78 -10.80
CA ASN A 73 -18.26 -10.42 -11.50
C ASN A 73 -19.13 -9.51 -10.64
N VAL A 74 -19.23 -8.24 -11.02
CA VAL A 74 -20.07 -7.23 -10.37
C VAL A 74 -20.86 -6.48 -11.44
N PRO A 75 -22.22 -6.53 -11.40
CA PRO A 75 -23.05 -5.79 -12.34
C PRO A 75 -22.73 -4.30 -12.32
N GLN A 76 -22.76 -3.65 -13.49
CA GLN A 76 -22.40 -2.23 -13.64
C GLN A 76 -23.13 -1.32 -12.64
N ASN A 77 -24.44 -1.53 -12.45
CA ASN A 77 -25.28 -0.74 -11.55
C ASN A 77 -24.97 -0.96 -10.06
N ALA A 78 -24.24 -2.02 -9.69
CA ALA A 78 -23.83 -2.28 -8.31
C ALA A 78 -22.39 -1.79 -8.02
N ARG A 79 -21.59 -1.45 -9.04
CA ARG A 79 -20.15 -1.20 -8.88
C ARG A 79 -19.83 -0.10 -7.86
N GLN A 80 -20.59 0.99 -7.86
CA GLN A 80 -20.36 2.10 -6.93
C GLN A 80 -20.66 1.70 -5.47
N GLY A 81 -21.76 0.99 -5.23
CA GLY A 81 -22.09 0.47 -3.89
C GLY A 81 -21.03 -0.52 -3.41
N VAL A 82 -20.64 -1.46 -4.28
CA VAL A 82 -19.56 -2.43 -3.98
C VAL A 82 -18.23 -1.73 -3.70
N ALA A 83 -17.82 -0.74 -4.49
CA ALA A 83 -16.59 0.02 -4.26
C ALA A 83 -16.61 0.74 -2.90
N THR A 84 -17.75 1.33 -2.54
CA THR A 84 -17.94 1.97 -1.22
C THR A 84 -17.74 0.97 -0.08
N GLU A 85 -18.33 -0.23 -0.21
CA GLU A 85 -18.21 -1.24 0.84
C GLU A 85 -16.83 -1.92 0.88
N LEU A 86 -16.13 -2.04 -0.26
CA LEU A 86 -14.73 -2.48 -0.29
C LEU A 86 -13.82 -1.47 0.43
N ALA A 87 -14.00 -0.17 0.19
CA ALA A 87 -13.28 0.86 0.93
C ALA A 87 -13.61 0.84 2.44
N ASN A 88 -14.87 0.54 2.81
CA ASN A 88 -15.24 0.33 4.22
C ASN A 88 -14.53 -0.88 4.84
N LEU A 89 -14.32 -1.97 4.10
CA LEU A 89 -13.55 -3.12 4.60
C LEU A 89 -12.11 -2.70 4.91
N ASP A 90 -11.48 -1.93 4.01
CA ASP A 90 -10.11 -1.46 4.18
C ASP A 90 -9.98 -0.53 5.39
N LYS A 91 -10.89 0.44 5.51
CA LYS A 91 -10.98 1.31 6.69
C LYS A 91 -11.10 0.52 8.00
N GLN A 92 -11.92 -0.53 8.03
CA GLN A 92 -12.08 -1.37 9.23
C GLN A 92 -10.78 -2.08 9.61
N ILE A 93 -9.98 -2.51 8.63
CA ILE A 93 -8.68 -3.16 8.86
C ILE A 93 -7.68 -2.13 9.41
N THR A 94 -7.57 -0.96 8.78
CA THR A 94 -6.73 0.15 9.23
C THR A 94 -7.05 0.56 10.67
N GLU A 95 -8.33 0.74 11.02
CA GLU A 95 -8.77 1.07 12.38
C GLU A 95 -8.42 -0.03 13.39
N ALA A 96 -8.61 -1.30 13.01
CA ALA A 96 -8.26 -2.42 13.87
C ALA A 96 -6.75 -2.52 14.09
N TYR A 97 -5.94 -2.23 13.06
CA TYR A 97 -4.49 -2.20 13.17
C TYR A 97 -4.03 -1.03 14.05
N ALA A 98 -4.62 0.16 13.92
CA ALA A 98 -4.34 1.29 14.81
C ALA A 98 -4.64 0.93 16.28
N ARG A 99 -5.73 0.19 16.53
CA ARG A 99 -6.02 -0.35 17.86
C ARG A 99 -5.00 -1.38 18.31
N LEU A 100 -4.56 -2.29 17.43
CA LEU A 100 -3.50 -3.27 17.73
C LEU A 100 -2.18 -2.59 18.09
N ALA A 101 -1.79 -1.54 17.35
CA ALA A 101 -0.55 -0.80 17.59
C ALA A 101 -0.58 0.01 18.89
N SER A 102 -1.74 0.60 19.24
CA SER A 102 -1.89 1.45 20.44
C SER A 102 -2.11 0.67 21.75
N THR A 103 -2.48 -0.62 21.69
CA THR A 103 -2.85 -1.43 22.86
C THR A 103 -1.81 -2.47 23.28
N ARG A 104 -0.55 -2.35 22.82
CA ARG A 104 0.51 -3.36 23.10
C ARG A 104 0.72 -3.67 24.58
N GLN A 105 0.59 -2.68 25.46
CA GLN A 105 0.69 -2.89 26.92
C GLN A 105 -0.45 -3.76 27.46
N ALA A 106 -1.68 -3.56 26.98
CA ALA A 106 -2.83 -4.38 27.37
C ALA A 106 -2.70 -5.83 26.86
N GLN A 107 -2.07 -6.04 25.70
CA GLN A 107 -1.82 -7.37 25.14
C GLN A 107 -0.87 -8.21 26.00
N ALA A 108 0.09 -7.58 26.69
CA ALA A 108 1.01 -8.29 27.57
C ALA A 108 0.33 -8.84 28.84
N GLY A 109 -0.79 -8.25 29.26
CA GLY A 109 -1.55 -8.65 30.44
C GLY A 109 -2.69 -9.64 30.18
N ASP A 110 -3.10 -9.82 28.92
CA ASP A 110 -4.21 -10.70 28.54
C ASP A 110 -3.98 -11.34 27.17
N SER A 111 -3.67 -12.64 27.18
CA SER A 111 -3.45 -13.46 25.97
C SER A 111 -4.68 -13.53 25.04
N GLY A 112 -5.89 -13.28 25.55
CA GLY A 112 -7.13 -13.25 24.78
C GLY A 112 -7.50 -11.86 24.25
N PHE A 113 -6.82 -10.80 24.68
CA PHE A 113 -7.19 -9.42 24.39
C PHE A 113 -7.30 -9.15 22.89
N VAL A 114 -6.29 -9.56 22.11
CA VAL A 114 -6.25 -9.33 20.66
C VAL A 114 -7.45 -9.99 20.00
N GLN A 115 -7.77 -11.22 20.38
CA GLN A 115 -8.90 -11.95 19.81
C GLN A 115 -10.24 -11.31 20.21
N ASN A 116 -10.43 -11.01 21.49
CA ASN A 116 -11.70 -10.56 22.03
C ASN A 116 -12.00 -9.09 21.73
N ALA A 117 -10.98 -8.24 21.72
CA ALA A 117 -11.15 -6.79 21.61
C ALA A 117 -10.86 -6.25 20.20
N ILE A 118 -10.12 -6.98 19.36
CA ILE A 118 -9.67 -6.48 18.04
C ILE A 118 -10.18 -7.39 16.92
N VAL A 119 -9.70 -8.62 16.84
CA VAL A 119 -9.95 -9.52 15.69
C VAL A 119 -11.40 -10.01 15.65
N GLY A 120 -12.00 -10.34 16.80
CA GLY A 120 -13.40 -10.75 16.91
C GLY A 120 -14.37 -9.67 16.43
N PRO A 121 -14.35 -8.45 17.00
CA PRO A 121 -15.17 -7.34 16.54
C PRO A 121 -14.91 -6.96 15.07
N LEU A 122 -13.66 -7.05 14.60
CA LEU A 122 -13.32 -6.82 13.20
C LEU A 122 -14.03 -7.83 12.29
N LYS A 123 -14.00 -9.12 12.63
CA LYS A 123 -14.71 -10.17 11.86
C LYS A 123 -16.21 -9.87 11.75
N GLU A 124 -16.86 -9.47 12.83
CA GLU A 124 -18.30 -9.14 12.84
C GLU A 124 -18.61 -7.94 11.94
N LYS A 125 -17.83 -6.86 12.06
CA LYS A 125 -17.96 -5.67 11.19
C LYS A 125 -17.76 -6.02 9.71
N ARG A 126 -16.73 -6.82 9.40
CA ARG A 126 -16.44 -7.26 8.03
C ARG A 126 -17.56 -8.14 7.48
N ALA A 127 -18.10 -9.06 8.28
CA ALA A 127 -19.22 -9.90 7.87
C ALA A 127 -20.44 -9.05 7.49
N ALA A 128 -20.78 -8.03 8.29
CA ALA A 128 -21.87 -7.11 7.97
C ALA A 128 -21.61 -6.31 6.69
N THR A 129 -20.37 -5.89 6.44
CA THR A 129 -20.00 -5.19 5.20
C THR A 129 -20.07 -6.09 3.98
N ILE A 130 -19.57 -7.33 4.07
CA ILE A 130 -19.68 -8.32 3.00
C ILE A 130 -21.15 -8.63 2.68
N ASP A 131 -22.01 -8.62 3.71
CA ASP A 131 -23.45 -8.78 3.51
C ASP A 131 -24.07 -7.61 2.74
N ARG A 132 -23.61 -6.36 2.96
CA ARG A 132 -24.03 -5.20 2.17
C ARG A 132 -23.58 -5.31 0.71
N ILE A 133 -22.35 -5.77 0.45
CA ILE A 133 -21.87 -6.08 -0.92
C ILE A 133 -22.81 -7.08 -1.60
N ARG A 134 -23.16 -8.17 -0.90
CA ARG A 134 -24.12 -9.17 -1.40
C ARG A 134 -25.46 -8.52 -1.75
N ILE A 135 -26.01 -7.71 -0.84
CA ILE A 135 -27.29 -7.03 -1.03
C ILE A 135 -27.25 -6.11 -2.26
N ASP A 136 -26.20 -5.31 -2.42
CA ASP A 136 -26.08 -4.38 -3.56
C ASP A 136 -26.02 -5.13 -4.90
N ILE A 137 -25.30 -6.24 -4.95
CA ILE A 137 -25.24 -7.10 -6.14
C ILE A 137 -26.61 -7.75 -6.41
N GLN A 138 -27.27 -8.31 -5.40
CA GLN A 138 -28.55 -9.01 -5.56
C GLN A 138 -29.70 -8.08 -5.89
N ARG A 139 -29.69 -6.84 -5.37
CA ARG A 139 -30.73 -5.82 -5.64
C ARG A 139 -30.86 -5.50 -7.14
N VAL A 140 -29.76 -5.62 -7.89
CA VAL A 140 -29.73 -5.38 -9.34
C VAL A 140 -29.75 -6.68 -10.16
N GLY A 141 -30.11 -7.81 -9.54
CA GLY A 141 -30.22 -9.11 -10.21
C GLY A 141 -28.90 -9.86 -10.41
N GLY A 142 -27.81 -9.39 -9.80
CA GLY A 142 -26.51 -10.06 -9.85
C GLY A 142 -26.43 -11.30 -8.98
N GLN A 143 -25.47 -12.18 -9.31
CA GLN A 143 -25.17 -13.38 -8.52
C GLN A 143 -24.02 -13.09 -7.55
N PHE A 144 -24.18 -13.49 -6.29
CA PHE A 144 -23.15 -13.38 -5.27
C PHE A 144 -22.68 -14.77 -4.83
N ASN A 145 -21.38 -15.00 -4.86
CA ASN A 145 -20.80 -16.24 -4.37
C ASN A 145 -20.86 -16.26 -2.84
N THR A 146 -21.70 -17.12 -2.26
CA THR A 146 -21.92 -17.21 -0.81
C THR A 146 -20.64 -17.56 -0.04
N SER A 147 -19.66 -18.22 -0.67
CA SER A 147 -18.36 -18.50 -0.07
C SER A 147 -17.57 -17.23 0.27
N LEU A 148 -17.89 -16.08 -0.34
CA LEU A 148 -17.27 -14.79 0.01
C LEU A 148 -17.61 -14.34 1.44
N SER A 149 -18.73 -14.79 2.02
CA SER A 149 -19.06 -14.52 3.43
C SER A 149 -18.03 -15.12 4.41
N GLN A 150 -17.32 -16.16 3.98
CA GLN A 150 -16.26 -16.81 4.77
C GLN A 150 -14.98 -15.96 4.84
N LEU A 151 -14.86 -14.93 3.99
CA LEU A 151 -13.70 -14.03 3.94
C LEU A 151 -13.70 -12.98 5.06
N ALA A 152 -14.72 -12.94 5.91
CA ALA A 152 -14.83 -11.98 7.01
C ALA A 152 -13.75 -12.17 8.10
N ALA A 153 -13.30 -13.41 8.31
CA ALA A 153 -12.32 -13.71 9.36
C ALA A 153 -10.97 -13.06 9.06
N CYS A 154 -10.31 -12.55 10.10
CA CYS A 154 -8.96 -12.02 10.06
C CYS A 154 -8.09 -12.74 11.08
N THR A 155 -6.77 -12.64 10.91
CA THR A 155 -5.77 -13.19 11.82
C THR A 155 -4.70 -12.14 12.11
N THR A 156 -3.89 -12.37 13.13
CA THR A 156 -2.65 -11.62 13.30
C THR A 156 -1.49 -12.29 12.58
N GLN A 157 -0.62 -11.50 11.95
CA GLN A 157 0.59 -11.97 11.28
C GLN A 157 1.82 -11.29 11.88
N ALA A 158 2.93 -12.01 12.04
CA ALA A 158 4.17 -11.40 12.52
C ALA A 158 4.73 -10.39 11.50
N ALA A 159 5.25 -9.25 11.97
CA ALA A 159 5.89 -8.20 11.18
C ALA A 159 7.29 -8.58 10.65
N ALA A 160 7.79 -9.76 11.02
CA ALA A 160 9.06 -10.27 10.54
C ALA A 160 8.95 -10.62 9.04
N PRO A 161 10.02 -10.41 8.24
CA PRO A 161 9.99 -10.74 6.82
C PRO A 161 9.70 -12.23 6.62
N GLN A 162 8.65 -12.55 5.86
CA GLN A 162 8.45 -13.90 5.35
C GLN A 162 9.55 -14.20 4.32
N THR A 163 10.58 -14.93 4.73
CA THR A 163 11.60 -15.45 3.80
C THR A 163 11.02 -16.62 3.01
N ASN A 164 10.14 -16.34 2.04
CA ASN A 164 9.76 -17.31 1.01
C ASN A 164 10.25 -16.81 -0.35
N ALA A 165 11.56 -16.83 -0.54
CA ALA A 165 12.18 -16.85 -1.86
C ALA A 165 12.49 -18.32 -2.22
N GLY A 166 12.03 -18.74 -3.39
CA GLY A 166 11.92 -20.12 -3.84
C GLY A 166 13.08 -21.06 -3.52
N GLY A 167 12.80 -22.07 -2.68
CA GLY A 167 13.52 -23.33 -2.65
C GLY A 167 12.74 -24.36 -3.45
N GLY A 168 13.37 -24.90 -4.48
CA GLY A 168 12.78 -25.93 -5.34
C GLY A 168 12.29 -27.15 -4.55
N GLN A 169 11.18 -27.67 -5.03
CA GLN A 169 10.54 -28.91 -4.64
C GLN A 169 11.52 -30.09 -4.72
N GLN A 170 11.79 -30.77 -3.60
CA GLN A 170 12.15 -32.18 -3.61
C GLN A 170 11.49 -32.91 -2.43
N ASN A 171 10.89 -34.03 -2.82
CA ASN A 171 10.05 -34.95 -2.09
C ASN A 171 10.84 -35.74 -1.03
N GLY A 172 10.22 -36.09 0.10
CA GLY A 172 10.80 -37.15 0.96
C GLY A 172 10.41 -37.13 2.44
N GLY A 173 9.30 -37.77 2.78
CA GLY A 173 9.30 -38.77 3.86
C GLY A 173 8.92 -38.35 5.29
N GLN A 174 8.00 -39.15 5.83
CA GLN A 174 7.85 -39.52 7.25
C GLN A 174 7.11 -38.56 8.19
N GLN A 175 5.79 -38.67 8.05
CA GLN A 175 4.87 -38.98 9.15
C GLN A 175 5.55 -39.75 10.30
N GLN A 176 5.69 -39.13 11.47
CA GLN A 176 5.84 -39.85 12.72
C GLN A 176 4.82 -39.36 13.75
N ASN A 177 3.85 -40.24 13.93
CA ASN A 177 2.89 -40.31 15.00
C ASN A 177 3.65 -40.50 16.33
N GLY A 178 3.34 -39.69 17.34
CA GLY A 178 3.96 -39.76 18.66
C GLY A 178 2.93 -39.43 19.73
N GLY A 179 1.92 -40.28 19.85
CA GLY A 179 1.06 -40.28 21.03
C GLY A 179 1.85 -40.78 22.24
N GLN A 180 1.82 -40.02 23.34
CA GLN A 180 2.03 -40.58 24.66
C GLN A 180 1.12 -39.91 25.68
N GLN A 181 0.22 -40.74 26.16
CA GLN A 181 -0.73 -40.57 27.24
C GLN A 181 -0.02 -41.07 28.52
N GLN A 182 -0.06 -40.31 29.63
CA GLN A 182 -0.47 -40.81 30.95
C GLN A 182 -0.25 -39.80 32.09
N ASN A 183 -1.29 -39.73 32.93
CA ASN A 183 -1.36 -39.44 34.37
C ASN A 183 -0.74 -38.14 34.90
N GLY A 184 -1.44 -37.33 35.70
CA GLY A 184 -2.43 -37.69 36.73
C GLY A 184 -1.82 -37.36 38.09
N GLY A 185 -2.18 -36.21 38.66
CA GLY A 185 -1.66 -35.76 39.95
C GLY A 185 -2.33 -34.47 40.40
N GLN A 186 -3.41 -34.61 41.16
CA GLN A 186 -4.05 -33.54 41.94
C GLN A 186 -3.10 -33.06 43.05
N GLN A 187 -3.02 -31.74 43.27
CA GLN A 187 -2.84 -31.21 44.62
C GLN A 187 -3.36 -29.77 44.75
N GLN A 188 -4.21 -29.59 45.76
CA GLN A 188 -4.78 -28.34 46.25
C GLN A 188 -3.83 -27.63 47.22
N ASN A 189 -3.79 -26.30 47.14
CA ASN A 189 -3.75 -25.32 48.24
C ASN A 189 -3.67 -23.94 47.57
N GLY A 190 -4.47 -22.89 47.86
CA GLY A 190 -5.12 -22.51 49.09
C GLY A 190 -4.30 -21.40 49.78
N GLY A 191 -4.69 -20.12 49.62
CA GLY A 191 -4.21 -19.05 50.51
C GLY A 191 -4.00 -17.64 49.94
N GLN A 192 -4.97 -16.76 50.24
CA GLN A 192 -4.82 -15.37 50.70
C GLN A 192 -4.48 -14.17 49.79
N GLN A 193 -5.53 -13.35 49.66
CA GLN A 193 -5.62 -11.87 49.65
C GLN A 193 -4.39 -11.08 50.14
N ASN A 194 -4.06 -10.01 49.42
CA ASN A 194 -3.96 -8.68 50.04
C ASN A 194 -4.26 -7.52 49.05
N ASN A 195 -4.67 -6.42 49.64
CA ASN A 195 -5.43 -5.30 49.11
C ASN A 195 -4.56 -4.03 48.95
N GLY A 196 -4.96 -3.14 48.04
CA GLY A 196 -4.84 -1.67 48.20
C GLY A 196 -3.54 -0.99 47.78
N GLY A 197 -3.66 0.08 46.97
CA GLY A 197 -2.54 0.99 46.72
C GLY A 197 -2.71 1.98 45.58
N GLN A 198 -3.72 2.83 45.65
CA GLN A 198 -3.93 3.99 44.79
C GLN A 198 -2.88 5.07 45.11
N GLN A 199 -2.15 5.60 44.11
CA GLN A 199 -1.57 6.94 44.22
C GLN A 199 -1.37 7.62 42.86
N ASN A 200 -2.00 8.79 42.79
CA ASN A 200 -1.97 9.80 41.76
C ASN A 200 -0.77 10.72 42.03
N GLY A 201 -0.04 11.12 40.99
CA GLY A 201 1.10 12.04 41.14
C GLY A 201 1.57 12.54 39.78
N GLY A 202 1.06 13.71 39.37
CA GLY A 202 1.53 14.40 38.18
C GLY A 202 2.87 15.10 38.41
N GLN A 203 3.70 15.12 37.37
CA GLN A 203 4.71 16.16 37.23
C GLN A 203 5.09 16.33 35.75
N GLN A 204 4.76 17.51 35.22
CA GLN A 204 5.33 18.05 33.99
C GLN A 204 6.83 18.24 34.19
N ASN A 205 7.64 17.73 33.27
CA ASN A 205 8.99 18.26 33.08
C ASN A 205 9.33 18.27 31.59
N GLY A 206 9.65 19.46 31.09
CA GLY A 206 10.11 19.68 29.72
C GLY A 206 11.54 19.17 29.56
N GLY A 207 11.73 18.25 28.62
CA GLY A 207 13.04 17.74 28.22
C GLY A 207 13.13 17.69 26.69
N GLN A 208 14.19 18.27 26.16
CA GLN A 208 14.44 18.46 24.74
C GLN A 208 14.47 17.13 23.95
N GLN A 209 13.75 17.13 22.82
CA GLN A 209 13.66 16.07 21.83
C GLN A 209 15.02 15.74 21.21
N GLN A 210 15.43 14.48 21.31
CA GLN A 210 16.46 13.87 20.47
C GLN A 210 15.75 12.91 19.52
N GLY A 211 15.78 13.24 18.23
CA GLY A 211 14.98 12.60 17.19
C GLY A 211 15.31 11.12 17.00
N ASN A 212 14.31 10.27 17.24
CA ASN A 212 14.31 8.87 16.85
C ASN A 212 13.12 8.67 15.89
N GLY A 213 13.39 8.71 14.59
CA GLY A 213 12.38 8.88 13.53
C GLY A 213 11.53 7.65 13.16
N GLY A 214 11.51 6.60 13.98
CA GLY A 214 10.66 5.43 13.74
C GLY A 214 9.43 5.46 14.65
N GLN A 215 8.25 5.74 14.11
CA GLN A 215 6.99 5.48 14.83
C GLN A 215 6.94 4.00 15.21
N GLY A 216 6.70 3.72 16.49
CA GLY A 216 6.70 2.37 17.06
C GLY A 216 5.77 1.41 16.33
N GLY A 217 6.30 0.71 15.33
CA GLY A 217 5.73 -0.48 14.70
C GLY A 217 4.97 -0.29 13.39
N ASN A 218 5.10 0.85 12.69
CA ASN A 218 4.54 1.01 11.33
C ASN A 218 5.56 0.80 10.18
N GLY A 219 6.76 0.31 10.51
CA GLY A 219 7.88 0.12 9.58
C GLY A 219 8.37 1.41 8.90
N PRO A 220 9.37 1.33 8.00
CA PRO A 220 10.24 0.19 7.77
C PRO A 220 11.27 0.05 8.90
N VAL A 221 11.76 -1.17 9.13
CA VAL A 221 12.80 -1.46 10.14
C VAL A 221 14.15 -1.71 9.48
N ALA A 222 15.24 -1.79 10.26
CA ALA A 222 16.58 -2.06 9.72
C ALA A 222 16.65 -3.29 8.79
N ALA A 223 15.90 -4.34 9.10
CA ALA A 223 15.83 -5.56 8.29
C ALA A 223 15.14 -5.38 6.92
N ASP A 224 14.47 -4.24 6.69
CA ASP A 224 13.87 -3.90 5.40
C ASP A 224 14.86 -3.21 4.47
N PHE A 225 16.07 -2.87 4.94
CA PHE A 225 17.11 -2.24 4.15
C PHE A 225 18.30 -3.17 3.93
N VAL A 226 18.93 -3.07 2.77
CA VAL A 226 20.15 -3.83 2.46
C VAL A 226 21.13 -2.95 1.68
N ASP A 227 22.41 -3.05 2.03
CA ASP A 227 23.49 -2.49 1.22
C ASP A 227 23.57 -3.24 -0.12
N ILE A 228 23.19 -2.56 -1.20
CA ILE A 228 23.08 -3.17 -2.52
C ILE A 228 24.41 -3.74 -3.03
N THR A 229 25.54 -3.23 -2.54
CA THR A 229 26.88 -3.69 -2.92
C THR A 229 27.23 -5.07 -2.36
N LYS A 230 26.48 -5.52 -1.34
CA LYS A 230 26.66 -6.81 -0.66
C LYS A 230 25.69 -7.88 -1.17
N VAL A 231 24.77 -7.51 -2.05
CA VAL A 231 23.77 -8.43 -2.59
C VAL A 231 24.37 -9.18 -3.79
N GLN A 232 24.22 -10.50 -3.80
CA GLN A 232 24.59 -11.30 -4.95
C GLN A 232 23.78 -10.85 -6.18
N GLY A 233 24.43 -10.82 -7.34
CA GLY A 233 23.78 -10.39 -8.58
C GLY A 233 22.50 -11.18 -8.86
N ASN A 234 21.40 -10.45 -9.00
CA ASN A 234 20.10 -10.90 -9.48
C ASN A 234 19.50 -9.76 -10.31
N ALA A 235 19.79 -9.73 -11.61
CA ALA A 235 19.30 -8.68 -12.51
C ALA A 235 17.85 -8.91 -12.96
N GLN A 236 17.14 -9.83 -12.32
CA GLN A 236 15.80 -10.22 -12.71
C GLN A 236 14.80 -9.16 -12.28
N LEU A 237 14.06 -8.61 -13.24
CA LEU A 237 12.88 -7.81 -12.95
C LEU A 237 11.69 -8.73 -12.67
N GLY A 238 10.81 -8.28 -11.78
CA GLY A 238 9.56 -8.93 -11.44
C GLY A 238 9.63 -9.83 -10.21
N VAL A 239 8.46 -10.11 -9.62
CA VAL A 239 8.31 -11.09 -8.52
C VAL A 239 7.71 -12.36 -9.09
N GLY A 240 8.51 -13.42 -9.16
CA GLY A 240 8.12 -14.64 -9.87
C GLY A 240 7.90 -14.35 -11.36
N ALA A 241 6.70 -14.61 -11.87
CA ALA A 241 6.32 -14.33 -13.26
C ALA A 241 5.76 -12.91 -13.49
N ASN A 242 5.48 -12.16 -12.41
CA ASN A 242 4.88 -10.83 -12.51
C ASN A 242 5.93 -9.78 -12.82
N GLY A 243 5.66 -8.87 -13.75
CA GLY A 243 6.56 -7.73 -14.03
C GLY A 243 7.77 -8.04 -14.90
N LEU A 244 7.79 -9.20 -15.56
CA LEU A 244 8.81 -9.51 -16.56
C LEU A 244 8.75 -8.51 -17.73
N PRO A 245 9.90 -8.11 -18.31
CA PRO A 245 9.90 -7.32 -19.53
C PRO A 245 9.31 -8.13 -20.69
N ALA A 246 8.29 -7.57 -21.32
CA ALA A 246 7.58 -8.17 -22.45
C ALA A 246 8.28 -7.94 -23.79
N ASN A 247 9.24 -7.01 -23.88
CA ASN A 247 10.02 -6.75 -25.07
C ASN A 247 11.20 -7.71 -25.23
N GLY A 248 11.73 -7.81 -26.44
CA GLY A 248 12.90 -8.64 -26.73
C GLY A 248 13.50 -8.35 -28.10
N ASN A 249 14.31 -9.29 -28.59
CA ASN A 249 15.03 -9.16 -29.87
C ASN A 249 14.22 -9.66 -31.08
N SER A 250 13.00 -10.15 -30.84
CA SER A 250 12.03 -10.67 -31.82
C SER A 250 10.67 -9.98 -31.64
N GLY A 251 9.73 -10.24 -32.56
CA GLY A 251 8.38 -9.67 -32.49
C GLY A 251 8.38 -8.15 -32.72
N SER A 252 7.62 -7.42 -31.92
CA SER A 252 7.59 -5.96 -31.96
C SER A 252 8.71 -5.38 -31.08
N ARG A 253 9.74 -4.85 -31.74
CA ARG A 253 11.02 -4.45 -31.10
C ARG A 253 11.10 -2.96 -30.75
N GLY A 254 10.15 -2.17 -31.24
CA GLY A 254 10.18 -0.72 -31.07
C GLY A 254 9.76 -0.29 -29.67
N SER A 255 9.87 1.01 -29.43
CA SER A 255 9.42 1.64 -28.19
C SER A 255 8.88 3.04 -28.43
N PHE A 256 8.06 3.51 -27.50
CA PHE A 256 7.51 4.85 -27.49
C PHE A 256 7.68 5.44 -26.08
N THR A 257 8.26 6.64 -25.95
CA THR A 257 8.47 7.26 -24.64
C THR A 257 7.62 8.52 -24.52
N THR A 258 6.77 8.63 -23.50
CA THR A 258 6.08 9.89 -23.20
C THR A 258 6.81 10.65 -22.10
N LYS A 259 6.80 11.99 -22.17
CA LYS A 259 7.48 12.87 -21.20
C LYS A 259 6.45 13.69 -20.43
N CYS A 260 6.09 13.25 -19.23
CA CYS A 260 5.05 13.88 -18.40
C CYS A 260 5.56 14.57 -17.13
N GLY A 261 6.87 14.63 -16.94
CA GLY A 261 7.51 15.26 -15.79
C GLY A 261 7.56 14.35 -14.56
N THR A 262 7.84 14.95 -13.40
CA THR A 262 8.04 14.25 -12.12
C THR A 262 7.11 14.76 -11.02
N ASN A 263 5.90 15.19 -11.40
CA ASN A 263 4.90 15.79 -10.52
C ASN A 263 5.37 17.10 -9.82
N ALA A 264 6.08 17.98 -10.55
CA ALA A 264 6.58 19.25 -10.00
C ALA A 264 5.46 20.22 -9.55
N ASN A 265 4.24 20.03 -10.07
CA ASN A 265 3.05 20.78 -9.71
C ASN A 265 2.29 20.19 -8.51
N LYS A 266 2.79 19.12 -7.88
CA LYS A 266 2.23 18.49 -6.68
C LYS A 266 0.78 18.04 -6.84
N ASN A 267 0.46 17.45 -8.00
CA ASN A 267 -0.79 16.73 -8.17
C ASN A 267 -0.69 15.39 -7.41
N HIS A 268 -1.17 15.37 -6.17
CA HIS A 268 -1.27 14.17 -5.36
C HIS A 268 -2.49 14.23 -4.44
N ASN A 269 -3.07 13.06 -4.19
CA ASN A 269 -4.18 12.88 -3.25
C ASN A 269 -4.19 11.42 -2.77
N THR A 270 -5.10 11.13 -1.85
CA THR A 270 -5.26 9.82 -1.22
C THR A 270 -6.47 9.07 -1.77
N ASP A 271 -7.01 9.55 -2.89
CA ASP A 271 -8.13 8.94 -3.60
C ASP A 271 -7.61 7.82 -4.50
N ASN A 272 -8.48 6.87 -4.83
CA ASN A 272 -8.17 5.83 -5.81
C ASN A 272 -9.27 5.73 -6.87
N VAL A 273 -9.08 6.44 -7.98
CA VAL A 273 -10.03 6.51 -9.10
C VAL A 273 -10.24 5.17 -9.83
N ILE A 274 -9.39 4.17 -9.61
CA ILE A 274 -9.56 2.82 -10.17
C ILE A 274 -10.24 1.89 -9.17
N VAL A 275 -9.67 1.71 -7.98
CA VAL A 275 -10.10 0.69 -7.00
C VAL A 275 -11.30 1.13 -6.17
N ALA A 276 -11.41 2.43 -5.88
CA ALA A 276 -12.44 2.98 -5.01
C ALA A 276 -13.10 4.24 -5.62
N PRO A 277 -13.63 4.15 -6.87
CA PRO A 277 -14.26 5.28 -7.51
C PRO A 277 -15.47 5.76 -6.68
N GLY A 278 -15.55 7.08 -6.52
CA GLY A 278 -16.55 7.78 -5.71
C GLY A 278 -16.23 7.83 -4.21
N VAL A 279 -15.08 7.30 -3.77
CA VAL A 279 -14.68 7.26 -2.36
C VAL A 279 -13.42 8.08 -2.11
N ALA A 280 -13.57 9.19 -1.40
CA ALA A 280 -12.42 9.98 -0.95
C ALA A 280 -11.56 9.20 0.05
N ASN A 281 -10.25 9.41 0.04
CA ASN A 281 -9.28 8.64 0.84
C ASN A 281 -9.34 7.11 0.60
N GLY A 282 -9.87 6.66 -0.55
CA GLY A 282 -10.01 5.23 -0.85
C GLY A 282 -8.68 4.47 -0.98
N ALA A 283 -7.56 5.17 -1.14
CA ALA A 283 -6.24 4.54 -1.14
C ALA A 283 -5.67 4.32 0.27
N HIS A 284 -6.06 5.12 1.26
CA HIS A 284 -5.41 5.20 2.59
C HIS A 284 -3.91 5.58 2.57
N HIS A 285 -3.40 5.99 1.42
CA HIS A 285 -2.02 6.44 1.22
C HIS A 285 -1.96 7.41 0.05
N LEU A 286 -0.89 8.20 -0.06
CA LEU A 286 -0.80 9.27 -1.04
C LEU A 286 -0.17 8.78 -2.36
N HIS A 287 -0.77 9.15 -3.49
CA HIS A 287 -0.21 8.92 -4.84
C HIS A 287 0.26 10.20 -5.50
N ASP A 288 1.44 10.17 -6.14
CA ASP A 288 1.86 11.19 -7.09
C ASP A 288 1.28 10.89 -8.48
N TYR A 289 0.75 11.91 -9.16
CA TYR A 289 0.20 11.82 -10.51
C TYR A 289 1.01 12.63 -11.52
N VAL A 290 1.23 12.06 -12.70
CA VAL A 290 1.68 12.79 -13.90
C VAL A 290 0.79 12.47 -15.10
N GLY A 291 0.83 13.33 -16.11
CA GLY A 291 -0.07 13.27 -17.27
C GLY A 291 -1.37 13.96 -16.93
N ASN A 292 -2.48 13.22 -16.86
CA ASN A 292 -3.80 13.75 -16.55
C ASN A 292 -3.82 14.64 -15.30
N GLN A 293 -4.58 15.74 -15.33
CA GLN A 293 -4.65 16.73 -14.25
C GLN A 293 -5.99 16.76 -13.49
N SER A 294 -6.87 15.80 -13.74
CA SER A 294 -8.22 15.70 -13.14
C SER A 294 -8.39 14.43 -12.31
N ASN A 295 -7.32 13.91 -11.72
CA ASN A 295 -7.38 12.67 -10.92
C ASN A 295 -7.92 12.97 -9.52
N ASP A 296 -9.15 12.57 -9.23
CA ASP A 296 -9.72 12.51 -7.89
C ASP A 296 -10.74 11.36 -7.81
N ALA A 297 -11.30 11.12 -6.61
CA ALA A 297 -12.25 10.04 -6.41
C ALA A 297 -13.50 10.13 -7.30
N PHE A 298 -13.89 11.31 -7.76
CA PHE A 298 -15.15 11.55 -8.47
C PHE A 298 -14.99 11.72 -9.97
N ALA A 299 -13.75 11.73 -10.46
CA ALA A 299 -13.42 11.90 -11.87
C ALA A 299 -14.08 10.85 -12.77
N SER A 300 -14.88 11.33 -13.71
CA SER A 300 -15.49 10.53 -14.78
C SER A 300 -14.53 10.32 -15.96
N ASP A 301 -14.82 9.31 -16.79
CA ASP A 301 -14.06 9.10 -18.04
C ASP A 301 -14.11 10.32 -18.96
N GLN A 302 -15.22 11.07 -18.95
CA GLN A 302 -15.39 12.29 -19.72
C GLN A 302 -14.48 13.41 -19.20
N GLU A 303 -14.39 13.58 -17.88
CA GLU A 303 -13.48 14.56 -17.26
C GLU A 303 -12.02 14.20 -17.52
N LEU A 304 -11.65 12.92 -17.35
CA LEU A 304 -10.30 12.46 -17.65
C LEU A 304 -9.95 12.67 -19.15
N ALA A 305 -10.87 12.38 -20.07
CA ALA A 305 -10.67 12.65 -21.49
C ALA A 305 -10.59 14.16 -21.82
N ALA A 306 -11.28 15.01 -21.07
CA ALA A 306 -11.29 16.46 -21.25
C ALA A 306 -10.10 17.16 -20.56
N ALA A 307 -9.45 16.50 -19.61
CA ALA A 307 -8.44 17.07 -18.73
C ALA A 307 -7.26 17.71 -19.48
N GLN A 308 -6.59 18.62 -18.77
CA GLN A 308 -5.25 19.08 -19.13
C GLN A 308 -4.23 17.96 -18.87
N SER A 309 -3.04 18.07 -19.47
CA SER A 309 -1.96 17.09 -19.29
C SER A 309 -0.60 17.74 -19.07
N THR A 310 0.20 17.19 -18.15
CA THR A 310 1.63 17.57 -17.99
C THR A 310 2.53 16.92 -19.04
N CYS A 311 2.00 16.02 -19.87
CA CYS A 311 2.75 15.39 -20.96
C CYS A 311 3.11 16.39 -22.06
N GLN A 312 4.36 16.36 -22.55
CA GLN A 312 4.78 17.18 -23.68
C GLN A 312 3.90 16.93 -24.92
N ASN A 313 3.52 15.68 -25.15
CA ASN A 313 2.54 15.32 -26.17
C ASN A 313 1.13 15.49 -25.60
N GLN A 314 0.43 16.55 -26.00
CA GLN A 314 -0.93 16.85 -25.53
C GLN A 314 -2.00 15.86 -26.04
N GLY A 315 -1.64 14.98 -26.98
CA GLY A 315 -2.45 13.83 -27.33
C GLY A 315 -2.32 12.66 -26.34
N ASP A 316 -1.53 12.80 -25.27
CA ASP A 316 -1.48 11.91 -24.11
C ASP A 316 -2.14 12.59 -22.91
N LYS A 317 -3.38 12.18 -22.61
CA LYS A 317 -4.10 12.60 -21.41
C LYS A 317 -4.17 11.48 -20.37
N SER A 318 -3.32 10.47 -20.50
CA SER A 318 -3.34 9.30 -19.62
C SER A 318 -2.93 9.68 -18.20
N SER A 319 -3.45 8.96 -17.22
CA SER A 319 -3.04 9.08 -15.83
C SER A 319 -1.94 8.06 -15.55
N TYR A 320 -0.79 8.53 -15.06
CA TYR A 320 0.28 7.67 -14.54
C TYR A 320 0.51 8.02 -13.08
N PHE A 321 0.38 7.04 -12.19
CA PHE A 321 0.50 7.32 -10.77
C PHE A 321 1.08 6.16 -9.97
N TRP A 322 1.68 6.53 -8.84
CA TRP A 322 2.42 5.64 -7.96
C TRP A 322 2.39 6.19 -6.53
N PRO A 323 2.47 5.33 -5.50
CA PRO A 323 2.54 5.77 -4.12
C PRO A 323 3.81 6.60 -3.90
N VAL A 324 3.67 7.67 -3.14
CA VAL A 324 4.80 8.56 -2.84
C VAL A 324 5.90 7.83 -2.07
N LEU A 325 7.13 8.35 -2.14
CA LEU A 325 8.21 7.94 -1.28
C LEU A 325 8.38 8.99 -0.18
N ARG A 326 8.47 8.57 1.08
CA ARG A 326 8.72 9.48 2.21
C ARG A 326 10.08 9.29 2.82
N LEU A 327 10.71 10.39 3.22
CA LEU A 327 11.84 10.37 4.13
C LEU A 327 11.32 10.47 5.57
N GLN A 328 11.53 9.40 6.34
CA GLN A 328 11.07 9.26 7.71
C GLN A 328 12.18 9.61 8.71
N ASN A 329 12.68 10.84 8.63
CA ASN A 329 13.73 11.37 9.54
C ASN A 329 13.17 12.27 10.65
N GLY A 330 11.89 12.11 10.98
CA GLY A 330 11.17 12.96 11.95
C GLY A 330 10.64 14.28 11.37
N THR A 331 10.88 14.57 10.09
CA THR A 331 10.22 15.69 9.41
C THR A 331 8.75 15.39 9.15
N GLN A 332 7.96 16.44 8.98
CA GLN A 332 6.53 16.38 8.68
C GLN A 332 6.27 17.04 7.32
N ASP A 333 5.17 16.66 6.67
CA ASP A 333 4.68 17.31 5.46
C ASP A 333 3.24 17.82 5.65
N PHE A 334 2.64 18.39 4.59
CA PHE A 334 1.33 19.06 4.64
C PHE A 334 0.16 18.18 5.10
N ASP A 335 0.33 16.85 5.06
CA ASP A 335 -0.68 15.83 5.35
C ASP A 335 -0.44 15.10 6.66
N GLN A 336 0.49 15.56 7.50
CA GLN A 336 0.80 14.96 8.81
C GLN A 336 -0.42 14.72 9.71
N ASN A 337 -1.46 15.55 9.58
CA ASN A 337 -2.70 15.47 10.37
C ASN A 337 -3.93 15.15 9.51
N LYS A 338 -3.74 14.59 8.32
CA LYS A 338 -4.80 14.27 7.36
C LYS A 338 -4.93 12.76 7.16
N ASP A 339 -6.11 12.34 6.70
CA ASP A 339 -6.36 10.97 6.28
C ASP A 339 -5.48 10.66 5.06
N GLY A 340 -5.02 9.42 4.94
CA GLY A 340 -4.00 8.94 3.99
C GLY A 340 -2.59 9.47 4.22
N GLY A 341 -2.43 10.47 5.08
CA GLY A 341 -1.16 10.95 5.60
C GLY A 341 -0.90 10.47 7.03
N GLY A 342 -0.43 11.36 7.89
CA GLY A 342 0.09 10.97 9.20
C GLY A 342 -0.95 10.43 10.20
N LYS A 343 -2.26 10.63 10.00
CA LYS A 343 -3.30 9.96 10.79
C LYS A 343 -3.34 8.45 10.57
N GLU A 344 -2.96 8.02 9.37
CA GLU A 344 -2.89 6.61 8.96
C GLU A 344 -1.43 6.11 8.94
N GLY A 345 -0.53 6.85 9.58
CA GLY A 345 0.86 6.44 9.78
C GLY A 345 1.76 6.61 8.56
N ASN A 346 1.29 7.25 7.48
CA ASN A 346 2.13 7.72 6.38
C ASN A 346 2.78 9.05 6.81
N VAL A 347 3.96 8.96 7.42
CA VAL A 347 4.68 10.10 8.01
C VAL A 347 6.00 10.37 7.29
N GLY A 348 6.56 11.55 7.51
CA GLY A 348 7.79 11.98 6.86
C GLY A 348 7.53 12.93 5.70
N LYS A 349 8.61 13.55 5.24
CA LYS A 349 8.60 14.44 4.09
C LYS A 349 8.43 13.65 2.80
N ILE A 350 7.52 14.10 1.94
CA ILE A 350 7.31 13.53 0.60
C ILE A 350 8.51 13.86 -0.29
N LEU A 351 9.03 12.83 -0.96
CA LEU A 351 10.14 12.93 -1.89
C LEU A 351 9.61 12.92 -3.32
N GLN A 352 9.81 14.04 -4.02
CA GLN A 352 9.57 14.10 -5.45
C GLN A 352 10.64 13.32 -6.22
N ALA A 353 10.23 12.57 -7.24
CA ALA A 353 11.18 11.90 -8.13
C ALA A 353 12.06 12.94 -8.85
N SER A 354 13.36 12.67 -8.95
CA SER A 354 14.30 13.48 -9.74
C SER A 354 14.21 13.15 -11.23
N GLN A 355 13.79 11.93 -11.57
CA GLN A 355 13.54 11.49 -12.93
C GLN A 355 12.36 10.51 -12.96
N ALA A 356 11.50 10.66 -13.95
CA ALA A 356 10.48 9.68 -14.30
C ALA A 356 10.59 9.35 -15.79
N GLN A 357 10.76 8.08 -16.12
CA GLN A 357 10.74 7.57 -17.48
C GLN A 357 9.50 6.71 -17.66
N ILE A 358 8.66 7.09 -18.62
CA ILE A 358 7.41 6.40 -18.97
C ILE A 358 7.57 5.89 -20.40
N LYS A 359 7.78 4.59 -20.53
CA LYS A 359 8.14 3.95 -21.79
C LYS A 359 7.19 2.81 -22.11
N PHE A 360 6.65 2.82 -23.31
CA PHE A 360 5.88 1.71 -23.87
C PHE A 360 6.78 0.89 -24.78
N VAL A 361 6.78 -0.42 -24.58
CA VAL A 361 7.58 -1.36 -25.39
C VAL A 361 6.69 -2.42 -26.03
N GLY A 362 7.21 -3.08 -27.06
CA GLY A 362 6.50 -4.17 -27.74
C GLY A 362 6.55 -5.50 -27.01
N ASN A 363 6.32 -6.56 -27.77
CA ASN A 363 6.13 -7.93 -27.34
C ASN A 363 7.10 -8.88 -28.07
N LYS A 364 7.72 -9.84 -27.35
CA LYS A 364 8.72 -10.78 -27.93
C LYS A 364 8.18 -11.66 -29.07
N LYS A 365 6.88 -11.99 -29.08
CA LYS A 365 6.30 -12.96 -30.01
C LYS A 365 5.65 -12.33 -31.23
N GLY A 366 5.08 -11.13 -31.08
CA GLY A 366 4.30 -10.54 -32.17
C GLY A 366 4.06 -9.04 -32.03
N ASN A 367 3.20 -8.55 -32.91
CA ASN A 367 2.76 -7.16 -32.90
C ASN A 367 1.85 -6.90 -31.69
N VAL A 368 1.95 -5.69 -31.16
CA VAL A 368 1.00 -5.17 -30.18
C VAL A 368 -0.18 -4.50 -30.88
N VAL A 369 -1.36 -4.51 -30.26
CA VAL A 369 -2.55 -3.79 -30.69
C VAL A 369 -2.74 -2.50 -29.88
N ALA A 370 -3.57 -1.58 -30.37
CA ALA A 370 -3.90 -0.36 -29.64
C ALA A 370 -4.59 -0.68 -28.30
N MET A 371 -4.19 0.00 -27.23
CA MET A 371 -4.94 -0.01 -25.98
C MET A 371 -6.23 0.80 -26.18
N PRO A 372 -7.40 0.31 -25.73
CA PRO A 372 -8.63 1.08 -25.77
C PRO A 372 -8.56 2.27 -24.79
N THR A 373 -9.24 3.36 -25.13
CA THR A 373 -9.46 4.48 -24.19
C THR A 373 -10.10 3.99 -22.90
N ALA A 374 -9.71 4.60 -21.79
CA ALA A 374 -10.14 4.29 -20.43
C ALA A 374 -9.72 2.90 -19.92
N LEU A 375 -8.77 2.21 -20.59
CA LEU A 375 -8.12 1.00 -20.05
C LEU A 375 -7.42 1.33 -18.72
N ARG A 376 -7.78 0.60 -17.66
CA ARG A 376 -7.27 0.78 -16.29
C ARG A 376 -6.38 -0.39 -15.91
N ILE A 377 -5.12 -0.15 -15.57
CA ILE A 377 -4.21 -1.22 -15.15
C ILE A 377 -3.60 -0.89 -13.80
N ILE A 378 -3.72 -1.83 -12.87
CA ILE A 378 -3.01 -1.83 -11.60
C ILE A 378 -1.92 -2.91 -11.64
N THR A 379 -0.70 -2.53 -11.32
CA THR A 379 0.43 -3.44 -11.22
C THR A 379 1.06 -3.35 -9.84
N GLY A 380 1.50 -4.48 -9.29
CA GLY A 380 1.87 -4.58 -7.88
C GLY A 380 0.65 -4.73 -6.97
N ASP A 381 0.89 -4.69 -5.67
CA ASP A 381 -0.14 -4.83 -4.65
C ASP A 381 0.23 -4.03 -3.40
N ALA A 382 -0.53 -2.97 -3.10
CA ALA A 382 -0.39 -2.17 -1.89
C ALA A 382 -0.55 -3.00 -0.61
N LYS A 383 -1.14 -4.20 -0.70
CA LYS A 383 -1.38 -5.12 0.40
C LYS A 383 -0.51 -6.39 0.34
N ALA A 384 0.55 -6.40 -0.48
CA ALA A 384 1.37 -7.59 -0.73
C ALA A 384 1.96 -8.23 0.54
N PHE A 385 2.22 -7.45 1.59
CA PHE A 385 2.77 -7.99 2.83
C PHE A 385 1.78 -8.92 3.55
N VAL A 386 0.48 -8.60 3.52
CA VAL A 386 -0.57 -9.40 4.16
C VAL A 386 -1.27 -10.35 3.18
N ASN A 387 -1.33 -10.01 1.89
CA ASN A 387 -1.93 -10.82 0.83
C ASN A 387 -0.98 -11.88 0.25
N GLY A 388 0.32 -11.71 0.44
CA GLY A 388 1.36 -12.49 -0.22
C GLY A 388 1.70 -12.01 -1.64
N ASN A 389 2.64 -12.69 -2.28
CA ASN A 389 3.32 -12.17 -3.47
C ASN A 389 2.59 -12.38 -4.80
N ALA A 390 1.36 -12.93 -4.78
CA ALA A 390 0.64 -13.31 -6.00
C ALA A 390 0.46 -12.16 -6.99
N ASN A 391 0.31 -10.93 -6.49
CA ASN A 391 0.16 -9.71 -7.29
C ASN A 391 1.35 -8.75 -7.16
N ALA A 392 2.39 -9.11 -6.39
CA ALA A 392 3.55 -8.25 -6.19
C ALA A 392 4.31 -8.04 -7.51
N ASN A 393 4.80 -6.82 -7.71
CA ASN A 393 5.64 -6.44 -8.83
C ASN A 393 6.52 -5.27 -8.40
N VAL A 394 7.64 -5.61 -7.76
CA VAL A 394 8.49 -4.66 -7.08
C VAL A 394 9.92 -4.87 -7.53
N ASN A 395 10.57 -3.78 -7.93
CA ASN A 395 11.98 -3.79 -8.32
C ASN A 395 12.65 -2.53 -7.79
N TRP A 396 13.37 -2.67 -6.69
CA TRP A 396 14.22 -1.63 -6.15
C TRP A 396 15.67 -1.85 -6.54
N SER A 397 16.36 -0.78 -6.90
CA SER A 397 17.78 -0.81 -7.21
C SER A 397 18.42 0.55 -6.93
N CYS A 398 19.66 0.69 -7.35
CA CYS A 398 20.38 1.95 -7.41
C CYS A 398 20.80 2.23 -8.84
N THR A 399 20.92 3.50 -9.21
CA THR A 399 21.51 3.88 -10.50
C THR A 399 22.89 3.21 -10.65
N GLY A 400 23.14 2.56 -11.79
CA GLY A 400 24.36 1.79 -12.04
C GLY A 400 24.34 0.34 -11.54
N PHE A 401 23.31 -0.06 -10.79
CA PHE A 401 23.11 -1.44 -10.30
C PHE A 401 21.93 -2.15 -10.96
N GLU A 402 21.08 -1.46 -11.72
CA GLU A 402 19.84 -2.02 -12.28
C GLU A 402 20.04 -3.28 -13.14
N ASN A 403 21.18 -3.39 -13.83
CA ASN A 403 21.54 -4.56 -14.63
C ASN A 403 22.27 -5.66 -13.84
N LYS A 404 22.40 -5.50 -12.52
CA LYS A 404 23.15 -6.40 -11.63
C LYS A 404 22.28 -6.89 -10.47
N VAL A 405 21.54 -5.99 -9.82
CA VAL A 405 20.76 -6.26 -8.61
C VAL A 405 19.41 -5.57 -8.70
N GLN A 406 18.35 -6.38 -8.58
CA GLN A 406 16.97 -5.97 -8.36
C GLN A 406 16.51 -6.59 -7.04
N LEU A 407 15.99 -5.75 -6.15
CA LEU A 407 15.47 -6.15 -4.84
C LEU A 407 13.96 -6.18 -4.91
N HIS A 408 13.37 -7.28 -4.43
CA HIS A 408 11.94 -7.50 -4.48
C HIS A 408 11.25 -7.27 -3.12
N ASP A 409 11.99 -7.41 -2.03
CA ASP A 409 11.46 -7.35 -0.65
C ASP A 409 12.34 -6.50 0.29
N LYS A 410 13.29 -5.73 -0.27
CA LYS A 410 14.19 -4.82 0.47
C LYS A 410 14.31 -3.46 -0.22
N TYR A 411 14.46 -2.42 0.58
CA TYR A 411 14.92 -1.11 0.15
C TYR A 411 16.46 -1.11 0.02
N PRO A 412 17.01 -0.54 -1.06
CA PRO A 412 18.45 -0.44 -1.24
C PRO A 412 19.05 0.71 -0.40
N ILE A 413 20.17 0.44 0.25
CA ILE A 413 21.12 1.47 0.67
C ILE A 413 22.10 1.65 -0.49
N CYS A 414 21.95 2.76 -1.21
CA CYS A 414 22.77 3.06 -2.38
C CYS A 414 24.15 3.60 -1.99
N PRO A 415 25.21 3.23 -2.72
CA PRO A 415 26.54 3.80 -2.50
C PRO A 415 26.56 5.28 -2.87
N GLN A 416 27.54 6.01 -2.33
CA GLN A 416 27.71 7.44 -2.61
C GLN A 416 27.77 7.70 -4.12
N GLY A 417 27.05 8.73 -4.58
CA GLY A 417 26.94 9.08 -6.00
C GLY A 417 25.89 8.27 -6.78
N SER A 418 25.24 7.28 -6.16
CA SER A 418 24.09 6.57 -6.73
C SER A 418 22.77 7.02 -6.11
N GLN A 419 21.70 6.95 -6.88
CA GLN A 419 20.34 7.31 -6.48
C GLN A 419 19.47 6.06 -6.37
N VAL A 420 18.43 6.12 -5.53
CA VAL A 420 17.42 5.05 -5.41
C VAL A 420 16.61 4.99 -6.69
N VAL A 421 16.37 3.77 -7.18
CA VAL A 421 15.55 3.50 -8.36
C VAL A 421 14.44 2.53 -8.00
N ARG A 422 13.22 2.81 -8.46
CA ARG A 422 12.14 1.83 -8.54
C ARG A 422 11.72 1.65 -10.00
N THR A 423 11.49 0.40 -10.40
CA THR A 423 11.08 0.04 -11.76
C THR A 423 9.85 -0.86 -11.71
N THR A 424 8.86 -0.55 -12.54
CA THR A 424 7.62 -1.33 -12.63
C THR A 424 7.27 -1.57 -14.10
N ASN A 425 7.11 -2.84 -14.46
CA ASN A 425 6.64 -3.24 -15.79
C ASN A 425 5.21 -3.72 -15.67
N PHE A 426 4.28 -3.13 -16.40
CA PHE A 426 2.86 -3.46 -16.33
C PHE A 426 2.54 -4.76 -17.07
N GLN A 427 1.34 -5.27 -16.82
CA GLN A 427 0.68 -6.28 -17.64
C GLN A 427 0.62 -5.80 -19.09
N SER A 428 0.74 -6.74 -20.04
CA SER A 428 0.83 -6.41 -21.48
C SER A 428 0.01 -7.35 -22.36
N CYS A 429 -0.80 -8.21 -21.76
CA CYS A 429 -1.80 -9.02 -22.42
C CYS A 429 -3.16 -8.49 -21.98
N TRP A 430 -4.04 -8.15 -22.92
CA TRP A 430 -5.38 -7.62 -22.67
C TRP A 430 -6.43 -8.59 -23.23
N ASP A 431 -7.53 -8.80 -22.54
CA ASP A 431 -8.59 -9.76 -22.94
C ASP A 431 -9.29 -9.42 -24.27
N GLY A 432 -9.00 -8.26 -24.86
CA GLY A 432 -9.52 -7.86 -26.16
C GLY A 432 -10.89 -7.21 -26.12
N GLN A 433 -11.49 -7.05 -24.93
CA GLN A 433 -12.86 -6.55 -24.75
C GLN A 433 -13.00 -5.49 -23.66
N ASN A 434 -12.46 -5.73 -22.46
CA ASN A 434 -12.81 -4.96 -21.27
C ASN A 434 -11.76 -3.89 -20.95
N ILE A 435 -12.18 -2.64 -20.76
CA ILE A 435 -11.31 -1.56 -20.28
C ILE A 435 -11.01 -1.67 -18.78
N ASP A 436 -11.80 -2.47 -18.07
CA ASP A 436 -11.65 -2.76 -16.64
C ASP A 436 -12.45 -4.02 -16.28
N SER A 437 -12.12 -4.65 -15.17
CA SER A 437 -12.82 -5.82 -14.60
C SER A 437 -13.31 -5.51 -13.19
N ALA A 438 -14.26 -6.27 -12.66
CA ALA A 438 -14.81 -6.01 -11.32
C ALA A 438 -13.76 -6.02 -10.18
N ASN A 439 -12.67 -6.77 -10.35
CA ASN A 439 -11.53 -6.76 -9.42
C ASN A 439 -10.31 -5.97 -9.93
N HIS A 440 -10.48 -5.21 -11.01
CA HIS A 440 -9.45 -4.40 -11.68
C HIS A 440 -8.20 -5.15 -12.17
N ARG A 441 -8.23 -6.48 -12.21
CA ARG A 441 -7.06 -7.31 -12.51
C ARG A 441 -7.29 -8.35 -13.59
N THR A 442 -8.48 -8.92 -13.77
CA THR A 442 -8.66 -10.09 -14.66
C THR A 442 -8.76 -9.75 -16.15
N HIS A 443 -8.95 -8.49 -16.52
CA HIS A 443 -9.02 -8.06 -17.92
C HIS A 443 -7.62 -7.87 -18.57
N VAL A 444 -6.56 -7.89 -17.77
CA VAL A 444 -5.16 -7.81 -18.21
C VAL A 444 -4.30 -8.85 -17.51
N ALA A 445 -3.22 -9.28 -18.16
CA ALA A 445 -2.28 -10.27 -17.62
C ALA A 445 -0.84 -9.94 -18.03
N PHE A 446 0.12 -10.41 -17.24
CA PHE A 446 1.51 -10.41 -17.66
C PHE A 446 1.70 -11.38 -18.84
N ALA A 447 2.56 -11.00 -19.78
CA ALA A 447 3.01 -11.95 -20.80
C ALA A 447 3.81 -13.08 -20.14
N ALA A 448 3.70 -14.30 -20.67
CA ALA A 448 4.56 -15.40 -20.25
C ALA A 448 6.04 -15.06 -20.51
N ALA A 449 6.96 -15.82 -19.91
CA ALA A 449 8.40 -15.56 -20.02
C ALA A 449 8.89 -15.49 -21.49
N ASP A 450 8.29 -16.31 -22.36
CA ASP A 450 8.56 -16.34 -23.80
C ASP A 450 7.90 -15.18 -24.59
N GLY A 451 7.06 -14.39 -23.93
CA GLY A 451 6.33 -13.25 -24.47
C GLY A 451 4.93 -13.59 -25.01
N SER A 452 4.47 -14.83 -24.89
CA SER A 452 3.10 -15.17 -25.32
C SER A 452 2.03 -14.60 -24.38
N CYS A 453 0.86 -14.29 -24.96
CA CYS A 453 -0.37 -14.04 -24.22
C CYS A 453 -1.23 -15.31 -24.24
N ALA A 454 -1.94 -15.59 -23.14
CA ALA A 454 -2.87 -16.71 -23.07
C ALA A 454 -3.99 -16.58 -24.12
N ASN A 455 -4.63 -17.71 -24.47
CA ASN A 455 -5.70 -17.72 -25.47
C ASN A 455 -6.81 -16.71 -25.12
N GLY A 456 -7.24 -15.94 -26.12
CA GLY A 456 -8.22 -14.86 -25.97
C GLY A 456 -7.58 -13.49 -25.67
N PHE A 457 -6.35 -13.46 -25.13
CA PHE A 457 -5.66 -12.21 -24.86
C PHE A 457 -4.85 -11.74 -26.08
N LYS A 458 -4.80 -10.43 -26.26
CA LYS A 458 -4.02 -9.73 -27.29
C LYS A 458 -2.86 -8.98 -26.63
N ALA A 459 -1.70 -9.01 -27.26
CA ALA A 459 -0.57 -8.21 -26.80
C ALA A 459 -0.88 -6.70 -26.99
N ILE A 460 -0.71 -5.91 -25.94
CA ILE A 460 -0.74 -4.44 -25.97
C ILE A 460 0.65 -3.91 -25.61
N PRO A 461 1.00 -2.64 -25.93
CA PRO A 461 2.26 -2.06 -25.48
C PRO A 461 2.44 -2.20 -23.98
N GLN A 462 3.55 -2.78 -23.54
CA GLN A 462 3.86 -2.85 -22.11
C GLN A 462 4.34 -1.49 -21.64
N LEU A 463 3.63 -0.91 -20.68
CA LEU A 463 4.11 0.26 -19.95
C LEU A 463 5.24 -0.16 -18.97
N GLN A 464 6.35 0.55 -19.04
CA GLN A 464 7.49 0.45 -18.14
C GLN A 464 7.72 1.83 -17.50
N VAL A 465 7.64 1.87 -16.17
CA VAL A 465 7.86 3.08 -15.38
C VAL A 465 9.15 2.91 -14.60
N ARG A 466 10.07 3.87 -14.75
CA ARG A 466 11.32 3.95 -13.99
C ARG A 466 11.38 5.29 -13.28
N LEU A 467 11.48 5.27 -11.96
CA LEU A 467 11.52 6.44 -11.10
C LEU A 467 12.83 6.48 -10.34
N VAL A 468 13.46 7.66 -10.31
CA VAL A 468 14.73 7.89 -9.61
C VAL A 468 14.52 8.91 -8.51
N TYR A 469 15.09 8.65 -7.33
CA TYR A 469 14.93 9.51 -6.16
C TYR A 469 16.28 9.91 -5.57
N ASN A 470 16.39 11.19 -5.26
CA ASN A 470 17.44 11.73 -4.42
C ASN A 470 17.06 11.47 -2.96
N VAL A 471 17.66 10.46 -2.35
CA VAL A 471 17.38 10.09 -0.96
C VAL A 471 18.68 10.13 -0.15
N PRO A 472 18.69 10.76 1.04
CA PRO A 472 19.78 10.56 1.98
C PRO A 472 19.97 9.07 2.26
N ALA A 473 21.19 8.54 2.06
CA ALA A 473 21.45 7.13 2.26
C ALA A 473 21.11 6.70 3.71
N PRO A 474 20.22 5.70 3.91
CA PRO A 474 19.93 5.19 5.24
C PRO A 474 21.18 4.59 5.90
N LYS A 475 21.28 4.69 7.21
CA LYS A 475 22.38 4.09 7.99
C LYS A 475 21.84 3.07 8.98
N LEU A 476 22.44 1.89 9.02
CA LEU A 476 22.11 0.85 10.00
C LEU A 476 22.99 1.03 11.23
N GLN A 477 22.40 1.25 12.40
CA GLN A 477 23.08 1.49 13.67
C GLN A 477 22.39 0.70 14.77
N ASN A 478 23.10 -0.25 15.39
CA ASN A 478 22.62 -1.05 16.52
C ASN A 478 21.23 -1.67 16.30
N GLY A 479 20.99 -2.22 15.10
CA GLY A 479 19.68 -2.82 14.73
C GLY A 479 18.57 -1.82 14.39
N THR A 480 18.85 -0.52 14.41
CA THR A 480 17.95 0.56 14.00
C THR A 480 18.39 1.17 12.66
N VAL A 481 17.46 1.75 11.91
CA VAL A 481 17.74 2.51 10.69
C VAL A 481 17.61 4.01 10.96
N VAL A 482 18.62 4.79 10.56
CA VAL A 482 18.64 6.25 10.60
C VAL A 482 18.38 6.79 9.21
N ASN A 483 17.53 7.82 9.12
CA ASN A 483 17.00 8.37 7.86
C ASN A 483 16.36 7.29 6.95
N PRO A 484 15.46 6.43 7.47
CA PRO A 484 14.73 5.51 6.61
C PRO A 484 13.92 6.28 5.58
N TYR A 485 13.76 5.67 4.41
CA TYR A 485 12.74 6.06 3.46
C TYR A 485 11.78 4.89 3.24
N ALA A 486 10.53 5.19 2.90
CA ALA A 486 9.52 4.16 2.73
C ALA A 486 8.51 4.56 1.66
N VAL A 487 7.97 3.57 0.95
CA VAL A 487 6.81 3.77 0.08
C VAL A 487 5.55 3.87 0.93
N ASP A 488 4.69 4.83 0.59
CA ASP A 488 3.38 4.99 1.18
C ASP A 488 2.49 3.76 0.89
N THR A 489 1.75 3.30 1.89
CA THR A 489 0.91 2.12 1.81
C THR A 489 -0.11 2.09 2.95
N PHE A 490 -0.98 1.08 2.97
CA PHE A 490 -1.85 0.79 4.10
C PHE A 490 -1.01 0.52 5.36
N PRO A 491 -1.32 1.13 6.51
CA PRO A 491 -0.50 0.98 7.72
C PRO A 491 -0.30 -0.46 8.19
N GLU A 492 -1.29 -1.35 8.05
CA GLU A 492 -1.13 -2.77 8.36
C GLU A 492 -0.12 -3.50 7.46
N ASN A 493 0.32 -2.89 6.36
CA ASN A 493 1.38 -3.40 5.50
C ASN A 493 2.77 -2.88 5.85
N LEU A 494 2.88 -2.10 6.93
CA LEU A 494 4.13 -1.74 7.60
C LEU A 494 5.18 -1.08 6.69
N HIS A 495 4.73 -0.37 5.66
CA HIS A 495 5.60 0.27 4.66
C HIS A 495 6.65 -0.67 4.07
N LYS A 496 6.31 -1.97 3.96
CA LYS A 496 7.23 -2.96 3.41
C LYS A 496 7.49 -2.67 1.93
N PRO A 497 8.73 -2.77 1.46
CA PRO A 497 9.08 -2.45 0.07
C PRO A 497 8.30 -3.27 -0.97
N ILE A 498 7.84 -4.47 -0.61
CA ILE A 498 7.01 -5.36 -1.46
C ILE A 498 5.63 -4.76 -1.79
N THR A 499 5.20 -3.71 -1.08
CA THR A 499 3.88 -3.06 -1.28
C THR A 499 3.90 -1.98 -2.36
N ASP A 500 5.04 -1.76 -3.01
CA ASP A 500 5.12 -0.84 -4.13
C ASP A 500 4.20 -1.31 -5.28
N HIS A 501 3.57 -0.34 -5.92
CA HIS A 501 2.58 -0.57 -6.96
C HIS A 501 2.52 0.64 -7.87
N ASN A 502 1.96 0.51 -9.05
CA ASN A 502 1.71 1.62 -9.95
C ASN A 502 0.36 1.40 -10.63
N ASP A 503 -0.21 2.50 -11.10
CA ASP A 503 -1.53 2.54 -11.69
C ASP A 503 -1.49 3.38 -12.98
N PHE A 504 -2.31 2.98 -13.94
CA PHE A 504 -2.37 3.58 -15.26
C PHE A 504 -3.80 3.64 -15.77
N ILE A 505 -4.18 4.78 -16.34
CA ILE A 505 -5.45 4.93 -17.08
C ILE A 505 -5.17 5.51 -18.45
N ASN A 506 -5.46 4.73 -19.49
CA ASN A 506 -5.18 5.12 -20.87
C ASN A 506 -6.15 6.21 -21.37
N PHE A 507 -5.63 7.39 -21.69
CA PHE A 507 -6.35 8.42 -22.44
C PHE A 507 -5.47 9.01 -23.55
N PHE A 508 -4.66 8.18 -24.20
CA PHE A 508 -4.09 8.55 -25.48
C PHE A 508 -5.20 8.85 -26.49
N SER A 509 -5.08 9.96 -27.21
CA SER A 509 -5.92 10.20 -28.39
C SER A 509 -5.74 9.06 -29.38
N GLN A 510 -6.79 8.75 -30.16
CA GLN A 510 -6.73 7.68 -31.17
C GLN A 510 -5.52 7.85 -32.11
N ASN A 511 -5.21 9.08 -32.50
CA ASN A 511 -4.07 9.40 -33.35
C ASN A 511 -2.73 9.09 -32.67
N THR A 512 -2.58 9.45 -31.40
CA THR A 512 -1.35 9.15 -30.63
C THR A 512 -1.20 7.65 -30.39
N MET A 513 -2.29 6.95 -30.04
CA MET A 513 -2.27 5.50 -29.83
C MET A 513 -1.89 4.75 -31.11
N ASN A 514 -2.44 5.14 -32.26
CA ASN A 514 -2.08 4.55 -33.56
C ASN A 514 -0.61 4.81 -33.91
N LYS A 515 -0.10 6.03 -33.67
CA LYS A 515 1.33 6.36 -33.86
C LYS A 515 2.23 5.51 -32.97
N MET A 516 1.86 5.34 -31.70
CA MET A 516 2.58 4.49 -30.75
C MET A 516 2.67 3.04 -31.26
N VAL A 517 1.53 2.43 -31.59
CA VAL A 517 1.48 1.04 -32.08
C VAL A 517 2.30 0.87 -33.35
N ASN A 518 2.14 1.77 -34.33
CA ASN A 518 2.92 1.73 -35.56
C ASN A 518 4.41 1.87 -35.29
N CYS A 519 4.82 2.77 -34.39
CA CYS A 519 6.22 2.92 -34.02
C CYS A 519 6.80 1.63 -33.43
N ILE A 520 6.08 1.05 -32.46
CA ILE A 520 6.51 -0.16 -31.75
C ILE A 520 6.59 -1.36 -32.70
N ASN A 521 5.55 -1.58 -33.51
CA ASN A 521 5.48 -2.71 -34.43
C ASN A 521 6.47 -2.60 -35.60
N THR A 522 6.85 -1.38 -36.01
CA THR A 522 7.88 -1.16 -37.04
C THR A 522 9.31 -1.15 -36.50
N GLY A 523 9.51 -1.45 -35.22
CA GLY A 523 10.85 -1.55 -34.62
C GLY A 523 11.52 -0.21 -34.35
N LYS A 524 10.77 0.91 -34.40
CA LYS A 524 11.31 2.26 -34.21
C LYS A 524 11.30 2.66 -32.73
N ASN A 525 12.13 3.63 -32.38
CA ASN A 525 12.11 4.29 -31.07
C ASN A 525 11.56 5.70 -31.25
N CYS A 526 10.36 5.95 -30.74
CA CYS A 526 9.67 7.22 -30.85
C CYS A 526 9.47 7.88 -29.49
N GLN A 527 9.07 9.15 -29.53
CA GLN A 527 8.74 9.97 -28.38
C GLN A 527 7.49 10.79 -28.67
#